data_AF-A0AAW4YNM7-F1
#
_entry.id   AF-A0AAW4YNM7-F1
#
_cell.length_a   1.000
_cell.length_b   1.000
_cell.length_c   1.000
_cell.angle_alpha   90.00
_cell.angle_beta   90.00
_cell.angle_gamma   90.00
#
_symmetry.space_group_name_H-M   'P 1'
#
loop_
_entity.id
_entity.type
_entity.pdbx_description
1 polymer ?
#
loop_
_entity_poly.entity_id
_entity_poly.type
_entity_poly.pdbx_seq_one_letter_code
_entity_poly.pdbx_strand_id
1 'polypeptide(L)'
;MRKRIKNNYILGACVIIMMLLCILSVSQPIRFQKAMASREAEVKEKLMQIRQAEEKYKAKHGVYTGDFPTLVKGKYLQEDAQYIPYSDGKKFTLAATVIVGKSGKQIPVMECGAGYETFLDGLDEGSIQQKIEEANYAGNYPGLKIGDLTTDNNNAGNW
;
A
#
# COMPACT_ATOMS: atom_id res chain seq x y z
N MET A 1 -55.82 -28.62 7.72
CA MET A 1 -54.82 -29.59 7.24
C MET A 1 -53.41 -29.07 7.50
N ARG A 2 -52.65 -29.63 8.46
CA ARG A 2 -51.22 -29.29 8.68
C ARG A 2 -50.37 -30.09 7.67
N LYS A 3 -49.77 -29.44 6.68
CA LYS A 3 -48.81 -30.09 5.77
C LYS A 3 -47.61 -30.57 6.59
N ARG A 4 -47.39 -31.88 6.68
CA ARG A 4 -46.19 -32.46 7.30
C ARG A 4 -45.02 -32.33 6.31
N ILE A 5 -44.19 -31.32 6.50
CA ILE A 5 -42.92 -31.20 5.78
C ILE A 5 -42.07 -32.40 6.18
N LYS A 6 -41.64 -33.23 5.22
CA LYS A 6 -40.78 -34.39 5.53
C LYS A 6 -39.39 -33.89 5.92
N ASN A 7 -38.83 -34.40 7.02
CA ASN A 7 -37.52 -33.99 7.56
C ASN A 7 -36.39 -33.99 6.51
N ASN A 8 -36.45 -34.85 5.49
CA ASN A 8 -35.48 -34.86 4.39
C ASN A 8 -35.45 -33.58 3.55
N TYR A 9 -36.59 -32.89 3.37
CA TYR A 9 -36.61 -31.61 2.66
C TYR A 9 -35.97 -30.49 3.49
N ILE A 10 -36.16 -30.52 4.81
CA ILE A 10 -35.51 -29.59 5.74
C ILE A 10 -34.00 -29.83 5.71
N LEU A 11 -33.57 -31.10 5.75
CA LEU A 11 -32.16 -31.48 5.65
C LEU A 11 -31.54 -31.01 4.32
N GLY A 12 -32.23 -31.23 3.19
CA GLY A 12 -31.78 -30.78 1.87
C GLY A 12 -31.66 -29.27 1.76
N ALA A 13 -32.62 -28.52 2.30
CA ALA A 13 -32.56 -27.05 2.35
C ALA A 13 -31.37 -26.56 3.19
N CYS A 14 -31.11 -27.19 4.35
CA CYS A 14 -29.96 -26.85 5.18
C CYS A 14 -28.62 -27.07 4.45
N VAL A 15 -28.47 -28.16 3.68
CA VAL A 15 -27.25 -28.42 2.91
C VAL A 15 -27.05 -27.37 1.82
N ILE A 16 -28.10 -26.97 1.10
CA ILE A 16 -28.02 -25.93 0.07
C ILE A 16 -27.66 -24.57 0.68
N ILE A 17 -28.28 -24.21 1.81
CA ILE A 17 -27.98 -22.98 2.55
C ILE A 17 -26.52 -22.99 3.03
N MET A 18 -26.04 -24.11 3.58
CA MET A 18 -24.64 -24.24 4.00
C MET A 18 -23.68 -24.13 2.82
N MET A 19 -23.98 -24.76 1.68
CA MET A 19 -23.15 -24.66 0.49
C MET A 19 -23.07 -23.22 -0.04
N LEU A 20 -24.19 -22.49 -0.02
CA LEU A 20 -24.22 -21.06 -0.37
C LEU A 20 -23.40 -20.21 0.63
N LEU A 21 -23.53 -20.46 1.93
CA LEU A 21 -22.77 -19.75 2.95
C LEU A 21 -21.26 -20.01 2.85
N CYS A 22 -20.85 -21.23 2.51
CA CYS A 22 -19.45 -21.57 2.26
C CYS A 22 -18.90 -20.84 1.02
N ILE A 23 -19.66 -20.77 -0.08
CA ILE A 23 -19.25 -20.05 -1.29
C ILE A 23 -19.10 -18.55 -1.00
N LEU A 24 -20.05 -17.95 -0.28
CA LEU A 24 -19.99 -16.53 0.08
C LEU A 24 -18.79 -16.25 0.99
N SER A 25 -18.55 -17.07 2.01
CA SER A 25 -17.43 -16.95 2.95
C SER A 25 -16.06 -16.99 2.26
N VAL A 26 -15.85 -17.92 1.31
CA VAL A 26 -14.58 -18.04 0.57
C VAL A 26 -14.40 -16.93 -0.47
N SER A 27 -15.50 -16.45 -1.07
CA SER A 27 -15.43 -15.47 -2.17
C SER A 27 -15.00 -14.06 -1.72
N GLN A 28 -15.32 -13.64 -0.50
CA GLN A 28 -14.99 -12.31 0.03
C GLN A 28 -13.48 -12.07 0.18
N PRO A 29 -12.71 -12.91 0.91
CA PRO A 29 -11.27 -12.68 1.10
C PRO A 29 -10.49 -12.72 -0.22
N ILE A 30 -10.89 -13.57 -1.17
CA ILE A 30 -10.22 -13.68 -2.48
C ILE A 30 -10.41 -12.39 -3.29
N ARG A 31 -11.61 -11.80 -3.27
CA ARG A 31 -11.88 -10.55 -4.00
C ARG A 31 -11.09 -9.39 -3.42
N PHE A 32 -11.02 -9.28 -2.10
CA PHE A 32 -10.20 -8.27 -1.43
C PHE A 32 -8.72 -8.42 -1.79
N GLN A 33 -8.16 -9.63 -1.65
CA GLN A 33 -6.76 -9.90 -1.96
C GLN A 33 -6.42 -9.58 -3.42
N LYS A 34 -7.28 -9.95 -4.37
CA LYS A 34 -7.06 -9.64 -5.78
C LYS A 34 -7.09 -8.13 -6.06
N ALA A 35 -8.06 -7.42 -5.49
CA ALA A 35 -8.15 -5.96 -5.64
C ALA A 35 -6.96 -5.26 -5.00
N MET A 36 -6.61 -5.63 -3.77
CA MET A 36 -5.45 -5.14 -3.03
C MET A 36 -4.16 -5.35 -3.84
N ALA A 37 -3.91 -6.56 -4.34
CA ALA A 37 -2.71 -6.86 -5.11
C ALA A 37 -2.59 -6.00 -6.38
N SER A 38 -3.71 -5.73 -7.06
CA SER A 38 -3.73 -4.83 -8.22
C SER A 38 -3.38 -3.41 -7.83
N ARG A 39 -4.00 -2.87 -6.77
CA ARG A 39 -3.73 -1.49 -6.32
C ARG A 39 -2.31 -1.33 -5.79
N GLU A 40 -1.80 -2.31 -5.07
CA GLU A 40 -0.40 -2.32 -4.64
C GLU A 40 0.58 -2.29 -5.80
N ALA A 41 0.30 -3.00 -6.90
CA ALA A 41 1.18 -2.99 -8.06
C ALA A 41 1.30 -1.58 -8.66
N GLU A 42 0.18 -0.87 -8.82
CA GLU A 42 0.17 0.51 -9.32
C GLU A 42 0.86 1.49 -8.37
N VAL A 43 0.64 1.34 -7.05
CA VAL A 43 1.31 2.16 -6.03
C VAL A 43 2.82 1.92 -6.03
N LYS A 44 3.26 0.65 -6.10
CA LYS A 44 4.69 0.28 -6.19
C LYS A 44 5.32 0.88 -7.45
N GLU A 45 4.63 0.84 -8.59
CA GLU A 45 5.12 1.46 -9.81
C GLU A 45 5.35 2.96 -9.65
N LYS A 46 4.38 3.70 -9.09
CA LYS A 46 4.53 5.14 -8.82
C LYS A 46 5.65 5.43 -7.82
N LEU A 47 5.78 4.65 -6.74
CA LEU A 47 6.92 4.75 -5.82
C LEU A 47 8.25 4.56 -6.54
N MET A 48 8.37 3.60 -7.45
CA MET A 48 9.59 3.39 -8.25
C MET A 48 9.87 4.56 -9.20
N GLN A 49 8.86 5.23 -9.74
CA GLN A 49 9.04 6.47 -10.53
C GLN A 49 9.59 7.61 -9.65
N ILE A 50 9.04 7.78 -8.44
CA ILE A 50 9.50 8.80 -7.48
C ILE A 50 10.94 8.52 -7.04
N ARG A 51 11.27 7.25 -6.75
CA ARG A 51 12.63 6.80 -6.45
C ARG A 51 13.62 7.23 -7.52
N GLN A 52 13.31 6.94 -8.79
CA GLN A 52 14.18 7.28 -9.91
C GLN A 52 14.34 8.80 -10.07
N ALA A 53 13.28 9.57 -9.80
CA ALA A 53 13.33 11.03 -9.83
C ALA A 53 14.27 11.59 -8.74
N GLU A 54 14.15 11.09 -7.51
CA GLU A 54 15.00 11.46 -6.38
C GLU A 54 16.45 11.03 -6.59
N GLU A 55 16.71 9.84 -7.12
CA GLU A 55 18.07 9.39 -7.45
C GLU A 55 18.72 10.25 -8.54
N LYS A 56 17.96 10.65 -9.57
CA LYS A 56 18.43 11.59 -10.60
C LYS A 56 18.73 12.98 -10.03
N TYR A 57 17.90 13.46 -9.10
CA TYR A 57 18.14 14.72 -8.42
C TYR A 57 19.41 14.65 -7.55
N LYS A 58 19.53 13.62 -6.70
CA LYS A 58 20.70 13.39 -5.85
C LYS A 58 22.00 13.26 -6.64
N ALA A 59 21.98 12.62 -7.81
CA ALA A 59 23.16 12.50 -8.66
C ALA A 59 23.75 13.86 -9.07
N LYS A 60 22.93 14.92 -9.15
CA LYS A 60 23.37 16.28 -9.52
C LYS A 60 23.60 17.18 -8.32
N HIS A 61 22.82 17.03 -7.25
CA HIS A 61 22.80 17.94 -6.12
C HIS A 61 23.50 17.38 -4.87
N GLY A 62 23.84 16.09 -4.86
CA GLY A 62 24.46 15.41 -3.73
C GLY A 62 23.50 15.01 -2.60
N VAL A 63 22.25 15.51 -2.61
CA VAL A 63 21.19 15.24 -1.62
C VAL A 63 19.86 14.98 -2.31
N TYR A 64 18.94 14.31 -1.62
CA TYR A 64 17.54 14.21 -2.05
C TYR A 64 16.80 15.52 -1.79
N THR A 65 15.75 15.79 -2.56
CA THR A 65 14.96 17.01 -2.35
C THR A 65 13.88 16.82 -1.31
N GLY A 66 13.25 15.64 -1.24
CA GLY A 66 12.16 15.41 -0.29
C GLY A 66 10.89 16.23 -0.59
N ASP A 67 10.75 16.76 -1.81
CA ASP A 67 9.71 17.72 -2.19
C ASP A 67 9.28 17.51 -3.66
N PHE A 68 7.97 17.31 -3.87
CA PHE A 68 7.41 17.09 -5.22
C PHE A 68 7.50 18.31 -6.14
N PRO A 69 7.15 19.55 -5.72
CA PRO A 69 7.34 20.74 -6.55
C PRO A 69 8.73 20.86 -7.18
N THR A 70 9.77 20.54 -6.43
CA THR A 70 11.17 20.58 -6.89
C THR A 70 11.44 19.51 -7.95
N LEU A 71 10.97 18.27 -7.73
CA LEU A 71 11.08 17.19 -8.71
C LEU A 71 10.33 17.51 -10.02
N VAL A 72 9.12 18.07 -9.92
CA VAL A 72 8.27 18.40 -11.07
C VAL A 72 8.86 19.59 -11.84
N LYS A 73 9.23 20.68 -11.15
CA LYS A 73 9.87 21.86 -11.76
C LYS A 73 11.20 21.49 -12.44
N GLY A 74 11.95 20.58 -11.81
CA GLY A 74 13.20 20.05 -12.36
C GLY A 74 13.03 19.05 -13.50
N LYS A 75 11.78 18.70 -13.87
CA LYS A 75 11.45 17.69 -14.88
C LYS A 75 12.02 16.29 -14.57
N TYR A 76 12.23 15.99 -13.29
CA TYR A 76 12.64 14.67 -12.82
C TYR A 76 11.44 13.72 -12.66
N LEU A 77 10.28 14.28 -12.31
CA LEU A 77 9.03 13.57 -12.09
C LEU A 77 7.90 14.22 -12.90
N GLN A 78 6.98 13.41 -13.44
CA GLN A 78 5.75 13.91 -14.04
C GLN A 78 4.77 14.37 -12.96
N GLU A 79 3.97 15.39 -13.24
CA GLU A 79 3.09 16.00 -12.24
C GLU A 79 2.05 15.02 -11.68
N ASP A 80 1.54 14.10 -12.50
CA ASP A 80 0.55 13.09 -12.09
C ASP A 80 1.16 12.01 -11.16
N ALA A 81 2.47 11.76 -11.25
CA ALA A 81 3.13 10.68 -10.53
C ALA A 81 3.25 10.92 -9.02
N GLN A 82 2.99 12.15 -8.54
CA GLN A 82 2.96 12.46 -7.10
C GLN A 82 1.67 12.02 -6.39
N TYR A 83 0.63 11.65 -7.15
CA TYR A 83 -0.69 11.29 -6.61
C TYR A 83 -0.81 9.79 -6.41
N ILE A 84 -1.43 9.39 -5.29
CA ILE A 84 -1.68 8.00 -4.95
C ILE A 84 -2.90 7.52 -5.77
N PRO A 85 -2.80 6.39 -6.49
CA PRO A 85 -3.96 5.80 -7.17
C PRO A 85 -5.11 5.53 -6.19
N TYR A 86 -6.36 5.69 -6.64
CA TYR A 86 -7.58 5.40 -5.87
C TYR A 86 -7.79 6.24 -4.60
N SER A 87 -7.17 7.41 -4.49
CA SER A 87 -7.10 8.15 -3.21
C SER A 87 -7.73 9.56 -3.23
N ASP A 88 -8.58 9.85 -4.22
CA ASP A 88 -9.20 11.17 -4.41
C ASP A 88 -8.17 12.33 -4.44
N GLY A 89 -7.08 12.14 -5.18
CA GLY A 89 -6.05 13.17 -5.37
C GLY A 89 -5.12 13.38 -4.17
N LYS A 90 -5.11 12.47 -3.17
CA LYS A 90 -4.08 12.49 -2.13
C LYS A 90 -2.71 12.21 -2.74
N LYS A 91 -1.70 12.87 -2.19
CA LYS A 91 -0.30 12.71 -2.60
C LYS A 91 0.42 11.70 -1.73
N PHE A 92 1.47 11.10 -2.28
CA PHE A 92 2.43 10.35 -1.49
C PHE A 92 3.03 11.24 -0.40
N THR A 93 3.42 10.66 0.73
CA THR A 93 4.33 11.36 1.65
C THR A 93 5.73 11.25 1.08
N LEU A 94 6.52 12.32 1.17
CA LEU A 94 7.91 12.34 0.73
C LEU A 94 8.70 13.20 1.72
N ALA A 95 9.83 12.68 2.17
CA ALA A 95 10.74 13.36 3.08
C ALA A 95 12.17 12.97 2.78
N ALA A 96 13.11 13.86 3.09
CA ALA A 96 14.54 13.64 2.94
C ALA A 96 15.30 14.20 4.14
N THR A 97 16.41 13.54 4.50
CA THR A 97 17.33 14.02 5.53
C THR A 97 18.75 13.49 5.26
N VAL A 98 19.71 13.89 6.08
CA VAL A 98 21.07 13.39 6.07
C VAL A 98 21.36 12.73 7.40
N ILE A 99 21.72 11.46 7.37
CA ILE A 99 22.16 10.72 8.56
C ILE A 99 23.69 10.65 8.60
N VAL A 100 24.24 10.41 9.80
CA VAL A 100 25.67 10.18 9.99
C VAL A 100 25.89 8.67 10.11
N GLY A 101 26.61 8.09 9.14
CA GLY A 101 26.98 6.68 9.15
C GLY A 101 28.05 6.37 10.20
N LYS A 102 28.30 5.08 10.45
CA LYS A 102 29.28 4.60 11.45
C LYS A 102 30.70 5.14 11.24
N SER A 103 31.06 5.50 10.02
CA SER A 103 32.36 6.09 9.66
C SER A 103 32.41 7.62 9.75
N GLY A 104 31.36 8.28 10.25
CA GLY A 104 31.20 9.74 10.22
C GLY A 104 30.78 10.29 8.85
N LYS A 105 30.60 9.43 7.84
CA LYS A 105 30.12 9.82 6.52
C LYS A 105 28.70 10.37 6.60
N GLN A 106 28.46 11.52 6.01
CA GLN A 106 27.12 12.06 5.78
C GLN A 106 26.45 11.29 4.63
N ILE A 107 25.28 10.71 4.91
CA ILE A 107 24.54 9.88 3.96
C ILE A 107 23.16 10.51 3.77
N PRO A 108 22.86 11.07 2.58
CA PRO A 108 21.52 11.52 2.24
C PRO A 108 20.61 10.32 2.09
N VAL A 109 19.48 10.36 2.80
CA VAL A 109 18.40 9.37 2.81
C VAL A 109 17.06 10.05 2.53
N MET A 110 16.12 9.28 2.00
CA MET A 110 14.74 9.72 1.74
C MET A 110 13.77 8.62 2.15
N GLU A 111 12.53 9.01 2.39
CA GLU A 111 11.40 8.09 2.55
C GLU A 111 10.20 8.62 1.77
N CYS A 112 9.55 7.73 1.03
CA CYS A 112 8.33 8.04 0.30
C CYS A 112 7.32 6.92 0.50
N GLY A 113 6.06 7.24 0.81
CA GLY A 113 5.08 6.21 1.14
C GLY A 113 3.62 6.60 0.96
N ALA A 114 2.77 5.59 1.02
CA ALA A 114 1.32 5.67 1.04
C ALA A 114 0.75 4.62 2.00
N GLY A 115 -0.20 5.02 2.85
CA GLY A 115 -0.86 4.14 3.81
C GLY A 115 -1.92 3.24 3.17
N TYR A 116 -2.13 2.04 3.72
CA TYR A 116 -3.16 1.10 3.25
C TYR A 116 -4.55 1.74 3.21
N GLU A 117 -4.92 2.51 4.24
CA GLU A 117 -6.19 3.25 4.32
C GLU A 117 -6.43 4.17 3.13
N THR A 118 -5.35 4.65 2.50
CA THR A 118 -5.44 5.67 1.44
C THR A 118 -5.64 5.04 0.08
N PHE A 119 -4.81 4.06 -0.30
CA PHE A 119 -4.90 3.47 -1.63
C PHE A 119 -5.83 2.27 -1.72
N LEU A 120 -6.24 1.69 -0.58
CA LEU A 120 -7.27 0.63 -0.54
C LEU A 120 -8.68 1.19 -0.29
N ASP A 121 -8.86 2.51 -0.29
CA ASP A 121 -10.15 3.16 -0.07
C ASP A 121 -11.27 2.61 -0.97
N GLY A 122 -12.45 2.42 -0.39
CA GLY A 122 -13.59 1.76 -1.05
C GLY A 122 -13.50 0.24 -1.23
N LEU A 123 -12.48 -0.42 -0.67
CA LEU A 123 -12.49 -1.89 -0.46
C LEU A 123 -13.08 -2.23 0.93
N ASP A 124 -13.06 -3.52 1.30
CA ASP A 124 -13.59 -3.98 2.58
C ASP A 124 -12.82 -3.38 3.77
N GLU A 125 -13.48 -2.49 4.52
CA GLU A 125 -12.88 -1.75 5.64
C GLU A 125 -12.32 -2.65 6.74
N GLY A 126 -13.01 -3.76 7.05
CA GLY A 126 -12.54 -4.72 8.05
C GLY A 126 -11.21 -5.37 7.66
N SER A 127 -11.08 -5.77 6.40
CA SER A 127 -9.83 -6.31 5.85
C SER A 127 -8.71 -5.27 5.80
N ILE A 128 -9.01 -4.00 5.51
CA ILE A 128 -8.04 -2.90 5.53
C ILE A 128 -7.54 -2.68 6.97
N GLN A 129 -8.45 -2.60 7.93
CA GLN A 129 -8.11 -2.38 9.33
C GLN A 129 -7.25 -3.53 9.88
N GLN A 130 -7.61 -4.78 9.55
CA GLN A 130 -6.80 -5.95 9.92
C GLN A 130 -5.36 -5.83 9.36
N LYS A 131 -5.19 -5.34 8.12
CA LYS A 131 -3.87 -5.15 7.51
C LYS A 131 -3.05 -4.06 8.20
N ILE A 132 -3.69 -2.96 8.58
CA ILE A 132 -3.06 -1.86 9.32
C ILE A 132 -2.61 -2.35 10.70
N GLU A 133 -3.46 -3.09 11.41
CA GLU A 133 -3.15 -3.68 12.72
C GLU A 133 -2.01 -4.69 12.63
N GLU A 134 -2.03 -5.59 11.64
CA GLU A 134 -0.96 -6.56 11.38
C GLU A 134 0.39 -5.85 11.19
N ALA A 135 0.43 -4.81 10.36
CA ALA A 135 1.65 -4.03 10.13
C ALA A 135 2.13 -3.32 11.39
N ASN A 136 1.23 -2.63 12.10
CA ASN A 136 1.57 -1.90 13.32
C ASN A 136 2.08 -2.83 14.43
N TYR A 137 1.44 -3.99 14.62
CA TYR A 137 1.85 -4.99 15.61
C TYR A 137 3.25 -5.55 15.30
N ALA A 138 3.59 -5.70 14.02
CA ALA A 138 4.91 -6.10 13.56
C ALA A 138 5.96 -4.96 13.59
N GLY A 139 5.57 -3.73 13.97
CA GLY A 139 6.44 -2.55 13.90
C GLY A 139 6.78 -2.10 12.48
N ASN A 140 5.99 -2.55 11.50
CA ASN A 140 6.15 -2.21 10.08
C ASN A 140 5.33 -0.98 9.72
N TYR A 141 5.71 -0.32 8.62
CA TYR A 141 4.90 0.75 8.04
C TYR A 141 3.54 0.21 7.55
N PRO A 142 2.39 0.79 7.96
CA PRO A 142 1.05 0.32 7.59
C PRO A 142 0.66 0.76 6.16
N GLY A 143 1.44 0.33 5.18
CA GLY A 143 1.25 0.63 3.78
C GLY A 143 2.46 0.24 2.95
N LEU A 144 2.67 0.96 1.85
CA LEU A 144 3.82 0.77 0.98
C LEU A 144 4.74 1.99 1.09
N LYS A 145 6.03 1.73 1.32
CA LYS A 145 7.06 2.77 1.34
C LYS A 145 8.34 2.32 0.66
N ILE A 146 9.11 3.30 0.20
CA ILE A 146 10.50 3.16 -0.20
C ILE A 146 11.36 4.04 0.68
N GLY A 147 12.59 3.59 0.95
CA GLY A 147 13.54 4.36 1.74
C GLY A 147 13.25 4.35 3.23
N ASP A 148 14.13 5.02 3.97
CA ASP A 148 14.10 5.11 5.42
C ASP A 148 14.87 6.35 5.86
N LEU A 149 14.27 7.18 6.71
CA LEU A 149 14.91 8.43 7.15
C LEU A 149 15.99 8.21 8.23
N THR A 150 16.12 7.00 8.76
CA THR A 150 17.00 6.69 9.89
C THR A 150 18.18 5.81 9.49
N THR A 151 18.08 5.10 8.36
CA THR A 151 19.10 4.15 7.89
C THR A 151 19.32 4.22 6.39
N ASP A 152 20.56 3.93 5.95
CA ASP A 152 20.87 3.80 4.53
C ASP A 152 20.46 2.41 4.03
N ASN A 153 19.20 2.30 3.59
CA ASN A 153 18.64 1.08 3.03
C ASN A 153 18.69 1.03 1.48
N ASN A 154 19.50 1.90 0.84
CA ASN A 154 19.54 2.04 -0.62
C ASN A 154 18.15 2.30 -1.27
N ASN A 155 17.30 3.09 -0.60
CA ASN A 155 15.93 3.39 -1.01
C ASN A 155 15.08 2.13 -1.27
N ALA A 156 15.34 1.03 -0.57
CA ALA A 156 14.61 -0.22 -0.74
C ALA A 156 13.12 -0.06 -0.38
N GLY A 157 12.27 -0.84 -1.06
CA GLY A 157 10.85 -0.98 -0.74
C GLY A 157 10.62 -1.94 0.43
N ASN A 158 9.46 -1.84 1.07
CA ASN A 158 9.05 -2.73 2.17
C ASN A 158 8.28 -3.99 1.68
N TRP A 159 8.54 -4.46 0.46
CA TRP A 159 7.86 -5.59 -0.18
C TRP A 159 8.83 -6.62 -0.77
#